data_AF-A0A1Q3SRI4-F1
#
_entry.id   AF-A0A1Q3SRI4-F1
#
_cell.length_a   1.000
_cell.length_b   1.000
_cell.length_c   1.000
_cell.angle_alpha   90.00
_cell.angle_beta   90.00
_cell.angle_gamma   90.00
#
_symmetry.space_group_name_H-M   'P 1'
#
loop_
_entity.id
_entity.type
_entity.pdbx_description
1 polymer ?
#
loop_
_entity_poly.entity_id
_entity_poly.type
_entity_poly.pdbx_seq_one_letter_code
_entity_poly.pdbx_strand_id
1 'polypeptide(L)'
;MNFAYSLTLQAAETQDNTFEGVTTVLWLLIAVGVVAVLTKYIRLPYTIALVLAGIAIALVPGLPAVTLTPDLIVILFLPALLFEAAYNLSFEQLKESVRFISALAFWGVLATAALVAGLLIWWGGLPWQTALIFGAIIGATDPISVIATFRHLGAPKRLTIIMEGESLFNDGSALVLFNLLLGIVVTQQFSVVSSLFEFVKVAAGGLLLGGAVGYLALFLLRHLNDYLTETLVTLIVAYGTFLAAEQLQVSPALAVVAAGLLVGNFGQEKVMSPTTQVAVGLSWEFIGFLANSLIFLLVGLEIRAIQILNFWEITLLAIGVALFSRVVVIGFFSGVANLLQRRRVIPLSWQTLLIWGGLRGSLSLAMALSLPAFLSNGDVFPGRDQILVMTFGLIMFNLLVQGLTIEPLMRLLKLGQATTAEMRRYEFFRGQMLIAQAVRRRLDELASRNLMTEEMAGLLRDEYAARENLATEELHRIQMNNREMKEAQLQLARRKLLQVEKGTALDLYNQGIISEETLGLLRGEIDAQLTGREHVINPAVKLPPVELSQPPELPEGDKVSPVPEPGQPVQPG
;
A
#
# COMPACT_ATOMS: atom_id res chain seq x y z
N MET A 1 2.04 42.39 -45.18
CA MET A 1 2.18 41.04 -45.78
C MET A 1 3.06 40.12 -44.93
N ASN A 2 4.20 40.59 -44.38
CA ASN A 2 5.11 39.74 -43.58
C ASN A 2 4.59 39.28 -42.20
N PHE A 3 3.74 40.06 -41.52
CA PHE A 3 3.25 39.70 -40.18
C PHE A 3 2.16 38.60 -40.19
N ALA A 4 1.27 38.63 -41.18
CA ALA A 4 0.27 37.58 -41.37
C ALA A 4 0.93 36.27 -41.83
N TYR A 5 1.98 36.36 -42.67
CA TYR A 5 2.74 35.20 -43.13
C TYR A 5 3.56 34.54 -42.01
N SER A 6 4.15 35.35 -41.11
CA SER A 6 4.85 34.82 -39.92
C SER A 6 3.90 34.19 -38.90
N LEU A 7 2.69 34.74 -38.71
CA LEU A 7 1.66 34.13 -37.87
C LEU A 7 1.14 32.81 -38.45
N THR A 8 0.97 32.71 -39.77
CA THR A 8 0.58 31.45 -40.42
C THR A 8 1.69 30.41 -40.40
N LEU A 9 2.96 30.81 -40.51
CA LEU A 9 4.10 29.89 -40.36
C LEU A 9 4.26 29.41 -38.92
N GLN A 10 4.10 30.29 -37.94
CA GLN A 10 4.17 29.94 -36.52
C GLN A 10 2.97 29.09 -36.09
N ALA A 11 1.78 29.34 -36.65
CA ALA A 11 0.60 28.49 -36.49
C ALA A 11 0.79 27.12 -37.18
N ALA A 12 1.42 27.07 -38.35
CA ALA A 12 1.74 25.82 -39.04
C ALA A 12 2.82 25.00 -38.32
N GLU A 13 3.90 25.63 -37.82
CA GLU A 13 4.92 24.98 -37.00
C GLU A 13 4.35 24.47 -35.66
N THR A 14 3.46 25.23 -35.02
CA THR A 14 2.78 24.76 -33.81
C THR A 14 1.74 23.67 -34.11
N GLN A 15 1.11 23.68 -35.29
CA GLN A 15 0.19 22.64 -35.73
C GLN A 15 0.91 21.33 -36.12
N ASP A 16 2.08 21.41 -36.77
CA ASP A 16 2.93 20.24 -37.07
C ASP A 16 3.50 19.65 -35.78
N ASN A 17 4.01 20.48 -34.85
CA ASN A 17 4.53 20.02 -33.55
C ASN A 17 3.44 19.38 -32.67
N THR A 18 2.18 19.85 -32.76
CA THR A 18 1.07 19.25 -32.00
C THR A 18 0.57 17.95 -32.64
N PHE A 19 0.55 17.84 -33.97
CA PHE A 19 0.22 16.60 -34.67
C PHE A 19 1.28 15.52 -34.45
N GLU A 20 2.57 15.88 -34.47
CA GLU A 20 3.68 15.00 -34.09
C GLU A 20 3.59 14.57 -32.62
N GLY A 21 3.21 15.47 -31.71
CA GLY A 21 2.98 15.14 -30.30
C GLY A 21 1.84 14.11 -30.11
N VAL A 22 0.69 14.32 -30.76
CA VAL A 22 -0.46 13.41 -30.65
C VAL A 22 -0.14 12.05 -31.28
N THR A 23 0.50 12.02 -32.45
CA THR A 23 0.90 10.76 -33.10
C THR A 23 1.92 10.00 -32.26
N THR A 24 2.86 10.69 -31.61
CA THR A 24 3.81 10.08 -30.68
C THR A 24 3.09 9.42 -29.49
N VAL A 25 2.14 10.10 -28.86
CA VAL A 25 1.35 9.53 -27.76
C VAL A 25 0.59 8.29 -28.23
N LEU A 26 -0.03 8.32 -29.42
CA LEU A 26 -0.72 7.16 -29.98
C LEU A 26 0.23 5.98 -30.22
N TRP A 27 1.44 6.22 -30.75
CA TRP A 27 2.45 5.18 -30.92
C TRP A 27 2.90 4.57 -29.59
N LEU A 28 3.07 5.40 -28.56
CA LEU A 28 3.39 4.92 -27.21
C LEU A 28 2.26 4.04 -26.65
N LEU A 29 1.00 4.44 -26.83
CA LEU A 29 -0.17 3.66 -26.42
C LEU A 29 -0.25 2.32 -27.15
N ILE A 30 0.01 2.32 -28.47
CA ILE A 30 0.07 1.08 -29.27
C ILE A 30 1.20 0.18 -28.75
N ALA A 31 2.39 0.73 -28.49
CA ALA A 31 3.52 -0.03 -27.97
C ALA A 31 3.19 -0.66 -26.60
N VAL A 32 2.59 0.11 -25.67
CA VAL A 32 2.09 -0.40 -24.39
C VAL A 32 1.11 -1.56 -24.60
N GLY A 33 0.13 -1.40 -25.49
CA GLY A 33 -0.87 -2.42 -25.80
C GLY A 33 -0.25 -3.71 -26.37
N VAL A 34 0.70 -3.57 -27.29
CA VAL A 34 1.43 -4.71 -27.88
C VAL A 34 2.23 -5.45 -26.80
N VAL A 35 2.99 -4.73 -25.97
CA VAL A 35 3.75 -5.32 -24.87
C VAL A 35 2.83 -6.04 -23.90
N ALA A 36 1.69 -5.44 -23.53
CA ALA A 36 0.70 -6.05 -22.63
C ALA A 36 0.09 -7.35 -23.18
N VAL A 37 -0.03 -7.48 -24.50
CA VAL A 37 -0.47 -8.74 -25.14
C VAL A 37 0.68 -9.75 -25.18
N LEU A 38 1.89 -9.33 -25.54
CA LEU A 38 3.06 -10.19 -25.66
C LEU A 38 3.48 -10.79 -24.31
N THR A 39 3.39 -10.04 -23.22
CA THR A 39 3.72 -10.53 -21.87
C THR A 39 2.79 -11.63 -21.39
N LYS A 40 1.61 -11.83 -22.00
CA LYS A 40 0.78 -13.01 -21.72
C LYS A 40 1.42 -14.32 -22.19
N TYR A 41 2.32 -14.24 -23.17
CA TYR A 41 3.02 -15.38 -23.74
C TYR A 41 4.44 -15.56 -23.18
N ILE A 42 4.96 -14.58 -22.44
CA ILE A 42 6.32 -14.54 -21.93
C ILE A 42 6.28 -14.56 -20.40
N ARG A 43 7.12 -15.37 -19.75
CA ARG A 43 7.23 -15.42 -18.27
C ARG A 43 8.11 -14.30 -17.72
N LEU A 44 7.83 -13.05 -18.12
CA LEU A 44 8.54 -11.87 -17.62
C LEU A 44 7.54 -10.92 -16.94
N PRO A 45 7.93 -10.29 -15.81
CA PRO A 45 7.17 -9.18 -15.24
C PRO A 45 6.91 -8.10 -16.28
N TYR A 46 5.67 -7.60 -16.30
CA TYR A 46 5.20 -6.66 -17.31
C TYR A 46 6.03 -5.37 -17.38
N THR A 47 6.43 -4.82 -16.23
CA THR A 47 7.27 -3.61 -16.15
C THR A 47 8.66 -3.81 -16.75
N ILE A 48 9.25 -5.00 -16.59
CA ILE A 48 10.53 -5.36 -17.23
C ILE A 48 10.37 -5.41 -18.74
N ALA A 49 9.30 -6.02 -19.23
CA ALA A 49 9.04 -6.12 -20.67
C ALA A 49 8.85 -4.75 -21.34
N LEU A 50 8.20 -3.80 -20.65
CA LEU A 50 8.04 -2.43 -21.14
C LEU A 50 9.35 -1.68 -21.29
N VAL A 51 10.24 -1.78 -20.30
CA VAL A 51 11.58 -1.17 -20.40
C VAL A 51 12.36 -1.78 -21.57
N LEU A 52 12.38 -3.11 -21.68
CA LEU A 52 13.09 -3.78 -22.77
C LEU A 52 12.53 -3.39 -24.13
N ALA A 53 11.20 -3.25 -24.25
CA ALA A 53 10.55 -2.75 -25.45
C ALA A 53 10.97 -1.31 -25.76
N GLY A 54 11.01 -0.42 -24.77
CA GLY A 54 11.48 0.96 -24.93
C GLY A 54 12.93 1.01 -25.43
N ILE A 55 13.83 0.21 -24.85
CA ILE A 55 15.22 0.09 -25.33
C ILE A 55 15.25 -0.41 -26.78
N ALA A 56 14.45 -1.43 -27.12
CA ALA A 56 14.40 -1.96 -28.47
C ALA A 56 13.92 -0.91 -29.49
N ILE A 57 12.89 -0.12 -29.13
CA ILE A 57 12.37 0.97 -29.96
C ILE A 57 13.42 2.07 -30.13
N ALA A 58 14.13 2.45 -29.05
CA ALA A 58 15.18 3.47 -29.10
C ALA A 58 16.37 3.09 -30.03
N LEU A 59 16.59 1.80 -30.27
CA LEU A 59 17.63 1.30 -31.16
C LEU A 59 17.22 1.29 -32.65
N VAL A 60 15.93 1.49 -32.98
CA VAL A 60 15.45 1.50 -34.36
C VAL A 60 15.77 2.84 -35.02
N PRO A 61 16.67 2.88 -36.03
CA PRO A 61 17.02 4.14 -36.68
C PRO A 61 15.85 4.68 -37.50
N GLY A 62 15.60 5.99 -37.42
CA GLY A 62 14.56 6.69 -38.20
C GLY A 62 13.24 6.92 -37.47
N LEU A 63 13.07 6.44 -36.24
CA LEU A 63 11.97 6.86 -35.38
C LEU A 63 12.26 8.24 -34.77
N PRO A 64 11.26 9.15 -34.68
CA PRO A 64 11.44 10.44 -34.01
C PRO A 64 11.81 10.22 -32.55
N ALA A 65 12.79 10.99 -32.06
CA ALA A 65 13.16 10.97 -30.66
C ALA A 65 11.98 11.50 -29.83
N VAL A 66 11.46 10.67 -28.93
CA VAL A 66 10.40 11.08 -28.01
C VAL A 66 11.02 12.00 -26.96
N THR A 67 11.05 13.30 -27.22
CA THR A 67 11.49 14.29 -26.24
C THR A 67 10.30 14.72 -25.39
N LEU A 68 10.02 13.99 -24.32
CA LEU A 68 9.07 14.49 -23.31
C LEU A 68 9.79 15.46 -22.40
N THR A 69 9.21 16.66 -22.24
CA THR A 69 9.71 17.57 -21.22
C THR A 69 9.47 16.94 -19.84
N PRO A 70 10.43 17.04 -18.92
CA PRO A 70 10.28 16.49 -17.57
C PRO A 70 9.05 17.02 -16.84
N ASP A 71 8.68 18.27 -17.10
CA ASP A 71 7.47 18.90 -16.55
C ASP A 71 6.20 18.19 -17.01
N LEU A 72 6.13 17.73 -18.27
CA LEU A 72 5.01 16.93 -18.74
C LEU A 72 4.94 15.59 -18.03
N ILE A 73 6.09 14.94 -17.76
CA ILE A 73 6.11 13.66 -17.05
C ILE A 73 5.55 13.84 -15.62
N VAL A 74 6.03 14.87 -14.92
CA VAL A 74 5.60 15.16 -13.54
C VAL A 74 4.13 15.58 -13.50
N ILE A 75 3.69 16.50 -14.35
CA ILE A 75 2.30 17.03 -14.31
C ILE A 75 1.28 16.00 -14.81
N LEU A 76 1.63 15.18 -15.81
CA LEU A 76 0.68 14.24 -16.42
C LEU A 76 0.55 12.96 -15.60
N PHE A 77 1.66 12.36 -15.19
CA PHE A 77 1.66 11.02 -14.60
C PHE A 77 1.62 11.03 -13.07
N LEU A 78 2.31 11.97 -12.43
CA LEU A 78 2.45 11.92 -10.97
C LEU A 78 1.13 12.10 -10.21
N PRO A 79 0.24 13.06 -10.57
CA PRO A 79 -1.07 13.16 -9.91
C PRO A 79 -1.85 11.87 -10.05
N ALA A 80 -1.79 11.23 -11.22
CA ALA A 80 -2.52 10.00 -11.48
C ALA A 80 -2.02 8.82 -10.63
N LEU A 81 -0.71 8.62 -10.57
CA LEU A 81 -0.09 7.54 -9.78
C LEU A 81 -0.32 7.72 -8.29
N LEU A 82 -0.10 8.93 -7.78
CA LEU A 82 -0.28 9.22 -6.35
C LEU A 82 -1.74 9.13 -5.93
N PHE A 83 -2.66 9.62 -6.77
CA PHE A 83 -4.09 9.56 -6.45
C PHE A 83 -4.60 8.13 -6.49
N GLU A 84 -4.23 7.32 -7.50
CA GLU A 84 -4.60 5.90 -7.58
C GLU A 84 -4.12 5.13 -6.34
N ALA A 85 -2.84 5.25 -5.99
CA ALA A 85 -2.27 4.58 -4.84
C ALA A 85 -2.91 5.04 -3.52
N ALA A 86 -3.17 6.35 -3.38
CA ALA A 86 -3.84 6.93 -2.21
C ALA A 86 -5.31 6.50 -2.09
N TYR A 87 -6.02 6.43 -3.22
CA TYR A 87 -7.43 6.03 -3.29
C TYR A 87 -7.62 4.58 -2.84
N ASN A 88 -6.68 3.71 -3.19
CA ASN A 88 -6.73 2.28 -2.86
C ASN A 88 -6.15 1.93 -1.47
N LEU A 89 -5.50 2.89 -0.79
CA LEU A 89 -4.90 2.67 0.53
C LEU A 89 -5.93 2.85 1.66
N SER A 90 -6.14 1.79 2.44
CA SER A 90 -7.08 1.81 3.57
C SER A 90 -6.54 2.62 4.75
N PHE A 91 -7.21 3.74 5.07
CA PHE A 91 -6.85 4.65 6.15
C PHE A 91 -7.00 4.01 7.53
N GLU A 92 -8.03 3.19 7.74
CA GLU A 92 -8.24 2.50 9.02
C GLU A 92 -7.08 1.54 9.33
N GLN A 93 -6.65 0.80 8.31
CA GLN A 93 -5.49 -0.08 8.38
C GLN A 93 -4.17 0.70 8.49
N LEU A 94 -4.05 1.84 7.80
CA LEU A 94 -2.89 2.73 7.86
C LEU A 94 -2.68 3.30 9.28
N LYS A 95 -3.75 3.71 9.97
CA LYS A 95 -3.70 4.27 11.33
C LYS A 95 -2.97 3.36 12.32
N GLU A 96 -3.03 2.05 12.12
CA GLU A 96 -2.36 1.10 13.01
C GLU A 96 -0.83 1.19 12.96
N SER A 97 -0.27 1.63 11.84
CA SER A 97 1.18 1.71 11.59
C SER A 97 1.65 3.12 11.20
N VAL A 98 0.78 4.14 11.27
CA VAL A 98 1.05 5.50 10.79
C VAL A 98 2.30 6.12 11.40
N ARG A 99 2.60 5.84 12.68
CA ARG A 99 3.81 6.37 13.35
C ARG A 99 5.09 5.84 12.71
N PHE A 100 5.12 4.54 12.40
CA PHE A 100 6.28 3.91 11.78
C PHE A 100 6.41 4.33 10.31
N ILE A 101 5.29 4.33 9.59
CA ILE A 101 5.23 4.75 8.18
C ILE A 101 5.68 6.21 8.04
N SER A 102 5.15 7.11 8.86
CA SER A 102 5.54 8.53 8.84
C SER A 102 7.01 8.72 9.23
N ALA A 103 7.53 7.94 10.19
CA ALA A 103 8.93 8.03 10.55
C ALA A 103 9.84 7.65 9.36
N LEU A 104 9.51 6.59 8.62
CA LEU A 104 10.23 6.22 7.40
C LEU A 104 10.04 7.26 6.29
N ALA A 105 8.79 7.66 6.03
CA ALA A 105 8.44 8.52 4.90
C ALA A 105 8.90 9.98 5.02
N PHE A 106 9.22 10.47 6.22
CA PHE A 106 9.79 11.81 6.40
C PHE A 106 11.26 11.72 6.83
N TRP A 107 11.51 11.15 8.02
CA TRP A 107 12.85 11.11 8.59
C TRP A 107 13.74 10.07 7.92
N GLY A 108 13.16 8.93 7.51
CA GLY A 108 13.87 7.92 6.74
C GLY A 108 14.33 8.42 5.37
N VAL A 109 13.55 9.29 4.71
CA VAL A 109 13.92 9.91 3.43
C VAL A 109 15.09 10.85 3.60
N LEU A 110 15.03 11.75 4.58
CA LEU A 110 16.12 12.66 4.92
C LEU A 110 17.40 11.88 5.29
N ALA A 111 17.26 10.83 6.12
CA ALA A 111 18.37 9.98 6.50
C ALA A 111 18.96 9.22 5.31
N THR A 112 18.11 8.69 4.42
CA THR A 112 18.54 8.00 3.20
C THR A 112 19.31 8.96 2.30
N ALA A 113 18.77 10.15 2.04
CA ALA A 113 19.42 11.14 1.20
C ALA A 113 20.77 11.59 1.78
N ALA A 114 20.83 11.87 3.08
CA ALA A 114 22.07 12.27 3.75
C ALA A 114 23.13 11.15 3.74
N LEU A 115 22.74 9.90 4.01
CA LEU A 115 23.65 8.75 4.01
C LEU A 115 24.16 8.45 2.59
N VAL A 116 23.27 8.42 1.60
CA VAL A 116 23.65 8.18 0.21
C VAL A 116 24.59 9.28 -0.27
N ALA A 117 24.26 10.55 -0.01
CA ALA A 117 25.10 11.67 -0.39
C ALA A 117 26.47 11.61 0.28
N GLY A 118 26.52 11.41 1.60
CA GLY A 118 27.77 11.33 2.36
C GLY A 118 28.70 10.21 1.88
N LEU A 119 28.14 9.01 1.65
CA LEU A 119 28.91 7.86 1.17
C LEU A 119 29.41 8.06 -0.27
N LEU A 120 28.61 8.68 -1.14
CA LEU A 120 29.01 8.97 -2.52
C LEU A 120 30.04 10.09 -2.64
N ILE A 121 30.00 11.08 -1.75
CA ILE A 121 31.06 12.10 -1.65
C ILE A 121 32.35 11.42 -1.19
N TRP A 122 32.27 10.60 -0.14
CA TRP A 122 33.44 10.00 0.49
C TRP A 122 34.11 8.91 -0.36
N TRP A 123 33.34 7.97 -0.92
CA TRP A 123 33.89 6.87 -1.73
C TRP A 123 33.85 7.13 -3.23
N GLY A 124 32.84 7.86 -3.71
CA GLY A 124 32.66 8.12 -5.15
C GLY A 124 33.34 9.40 -5.64
N GLY A 125 33.83 10.26 -4.73
CA GLY A 125 34.42 11.54 -5.08
C GLY A 125 33.45 12.50 -5.77
N LEU A 126 32.13 12.28 -5.62
CA LEU A 126 31.13 13.08 -6.31
C LEU A 126 31.03 14.49 -5.71
N PRO A 127 30.76 15.52 -6.52
CA PRO A 127 30.42 16.84 -6.02
C PRO A 127 29.23 16.76 -5.07
N TRP A 128 29.24 17.56 -4.01
CA TRP A 128 28.19 17.52 -2.99
C TRP A 128 26.80 17.81 -3.57
N GLN A 129 26.70 18.67 -4.59
CA GLN A 129 25.46 18.96 -5.30
C GLN A 129 24.90 17.70 -5.96
N THR A 130 25.75 17.01 -6.72
CA THR A 130 25.40 15.77 -7.44
C THR A 130 24.97 14.68 -6.46
N ALA A 131 25.72 14.51 -5.36
CA ALA A 131 25.45 13.49 -4.36
C ALA A 131 24.16 13.76 -3.55
N LEU A 132 23.89 15.02 -3.17
CA LEU A 132 22.66 15.41 -2.48
C LEU A 132 21.42 15.21 -3.35
N ILE A 133 21.48 15.66 -4.60
CA ILE A 133 20.38 15.50 -5.56
C ILE A 133 20.11 14.02 -5.80
N PHE A 134 21.16 13.22 -6.06
CA PHE A 134 21.01 11.78 -6.22
C PHE A 134 20.43 11.12 -4.95
N GLY A 135 20.89 11.53 -3.76
CA GLY A 135 20.35 11.06 -2.48
C GLY A 135 18.85 11.30 -2.33
N ALA A 136 18.35 12.47 -2.75
CA ALA A 136 16.91 12.76 -2.76
C ALA A 136 16.15 11.93 -3.79
N ILE A 137 16.71 11.74 -5.00
CA ILE A 137 16.10 10.93 -6.05
C ILE A 137 15.90 9.48 -5.60
N ILE A 138 16.90 8.90 -4.93
CA ILE A 138 16.86 7.53 -4.41
C ILE A 138 16.01 7.41 -3.14
N GLY A 139 15.63 8.53 -2.53
CA GLY A 139 14.66 8.60 -1.46
C GLY A 139 13.33 7.97 -1.90
N ALA A 140 12.80 8.36 -3.06
CA ALA A 140 11.53 7.86 -3.60
C ALA A 140 11.57 6.35 -3.88
N THR A 141 10.49 5.64 -3.52
CA THR A 141 10.38 4.19 -3.64
C THR A 141 9.03 3.79 -4.19
N ASP A 142 9.01 2.75 -5.03
CA ASP A 142 7.85 2.27 -5.76
C ASP A 142 7.74 0.73 -5.65
N PRO A 143 6.95 0.23 -4.69
CA PRO A 143 6.70 -1.18 -4.49
C PRO A 143 5.56 -1.69 -5.39
N ILE A 144 4.95 -0.88 -6.27
CA ILE A 144 3.79 -1.29 -7.09
C ILE A 144 4.12 -2.55 -7.88
N SER A 145 5.34 -2.62 -8.44
CA SER A 145 5.82 -3.78 -9.19
C SER A 145 5.89 -5.08 -8.38
N VAL A 146 5.92 -5.01 -7.03
CA VAL A 146 6.01 -6.18 -6.14
C VAL A 146 4.80 -6.36 -5.24
N ILE A 147 3.96 -5.35 -5.04
CA ILE A 147 2.73 -5.44 -4.24
C ILE A 147 1.77 -6.48 -4.82
N ALA A 148 1.63 -6.55 -6.15
CA ALA A 148 0.83 -7.59 -6.79
C ALA A 148 1.31 -8.99 -6.40
N THR A 149 2.63 -9.20 -6.40
CA THR A 149 3.27 -10.44 -5.93
C THR A 149 3.02 -10.68 -4.44
N PHE A 150 3.01 -9.63 -3.61
CA PHE A 150 2.75 -9.73 -2.17
C PHE A 150 1.32 -10.20 -1.89
N ARG A 151 0.34 -9.58 -2.57
CA ARG A 151 -1.07 -9.95 -2.47
C ARG A 151 -1.30 -11.37 -2.97
N HIS A 152 -0.66 -11.75 -4.09
CA HIS A 152 -0.77 -13.10 -4.65
C HIS A 152 -0.19 -14.19 -3.73
N LEU A 153 0.95 -13.92 -3.10
CA LEU A 153 1.60 -14.86 -2.17
C LEU A 153 1.02 -14.83 -0.76
N GLY A 154 0.08 -13.93 -0.46
CA GLY A 154 -0.56 -13.82 0.85
C GLY A 154 0.35 -13.23 1.93
N ALA A 155 1.06 -12.15 1.60
CA ALA A 155 1.84 -11.38 2.57
C ALA A 155 0.94 -10.88 3.72
N PRO A 156 1.45 -10.73 4.96
CA PRO A 156 0.69 -10.14 6.06
C PRO A 156 0.13 -8.78 5.66
N LYS A 157 -1.18 -8.56 5.88
CA LYS A 157 -1.86 -7.29 5.50
C LYS A 157 -1.09 -6.08 6.01
N ARG A 158 -0.71 -6.09 7.29
CA ARG A 158 0.09 -5.02 7.93
C ARG A 158 1.40 -4.72 7.22
N LEU A 159 2.11 -5.74 6.72
CA LEU A 159 3.36 -5.54 5.97
C LEU A 159 3.09 -4.85 4.63
N THR A 160 2.03 -5.28 3.94
CA THR A 160 1.58 -4.67 2.67
C THR A 160 1.22 -3.20 2.86
N ILE A 161 0.47 -2.87 3.92
CA ILE A 161 0.13 -1.47 4.26
C ILE A 161 1.35 -0.65 4.62
N ILE A 162 2.32 -1.23 5.35
CA ILE A 162 3.57 -0.52 5.68
C ILE A 162 4.35 -0.20 4.40
N MET A 163 4.44 -1.13 3.44
CA MET A 163 5.11 -0.92 2.16
C MET A 163 4.38 0.12 1.29
N GLU A 164 3.07 -0.04 1.10
CA GLU A 164 2.23 0.89 0.33
C GLU A 164 2.28 2.29 0.94
N GLY A 165 2.13 2.40 2.26
CA GLY A 165 2.22 3.67 2.97
C GLY A 165 3.62 4.28 2.93
N GLU A 166 4.69 3.51 3.14
CA GLU A 166 6.06 4.04 3.06
C GLU A 166 6.28 4.69 1.71
N SER A 167 6.05 3.96 0.62
CA SER A 167 6.21 4.45 -0.74
C SER A 167 5.37 5.69 -1.05
N LEU A 168 4.07 5.64 -0.76
CA LEU A 168 3.16 6.72 -1.10
C LEU A 168 3.55 8.07 -0.47
N PHE A 169 3.92 8.04 0.81
CA PHE A 169 4.35 9.26 1.51
C PHE A 169 5.82 9.60 1.21
N ASN A 170 6.67 8.61 1.00
CA ASN A 170 8.07 8.81 0.65
C ASN A 170 8.22 9.49 -0.72
N ASP A 171 7.44 9.09 -1.72
CA ASP A 171 7.41 9.75 -3.04
C ASP A 171 7.12 11.25 -2.91
N GLY A 172 6.14 11.61 -2.07
CA GLY A 172 5.84 13.01 -1.77
C GLY A 172 6.97 13.74 -1.05
N SER A 173 7.56 13.12 -0.03
CA SER A 173 8.69 13.70 0.72
C SER A 173 9.96 13.82 -0.11
N ALA A 174 10.27 12.83 -0.93
CA ALA A 174 11.44 12.79 -1.80
C ALA A 174 11.35 13.88 -2.86
N LEU A 175 10.17 14.11 -3.46
CA LEU A 175 9.97 15.21 -4.40
C LEU A 175 10.14 16.58 -3.74
N VAL A 176 9.63 16.76 -2.51
CA VAL A 176 9.83 18.01 -1.74
C VAL A 176 11.31 18.23 -1.46
N LEU A 177 12.01 17.19 -1.00
CA LEU A 177 13.44 17.26 -0.74
C LEU A 177 14.23 17.56 -2.01
N PHE A 178 13.89 16.91 -3.13
CA PHE A 178 14.50 17.13 -4.43
C PHE A 178 14.35 18.59 -4.89
N ASN A 179 13.13 19.13 -4.88
CA ASN A 179 12.89 20.53 -5.31
C ASN A 179 13.62 21.54 -4.42
N LEU A 180 13.66 21.31 -3.10
CA LEU A 180 14.42 22.16 -2.17
C LEU A 180 15.92 22.11 -2.44
N LEU A 181 16.48 20.91 -2.61
CA LEU A 181 17.91 20.75 -2.93
C LEU A 181 18.25 21.31 -4.30
N LEU A 182 17.37 21.14 -5.29
CA LEU A 182 17.56 21.73 -6.62
C LEU A 182 17.58 23.26 -6.53
N GLY A 183 16.65 23.85 -5.78
CA GLY A 183 16.66 25.28 -5.50
C GLY A 183 17.95 25.76 -4.84
N ILE A 184 18.49 25.01 -3.88
CA ILE A 184 19.78 25.29 -3.22
C ILE A 184 20.94 25.20 -4.21
N VAL A 185 20.99 24.17 -5.06
CA VAL A 185 22.05 24.00 -6.07
C VAL A 185 22.02 25.13 -7.10
N VAL A 186 20.82 25.56 -7.51
CA VAL A 186 20.64 26.63 -8.49
C VAL A 186 20.96 28.00 -7.89
N THR A 187 20.56 28.27 -6.65
CA THR A 187 20.80 29.55 -5.96
C THR A 187 22.15 29.66 -5.26
N GLN A 188 22.85 28.52 -5.07
CA GLN A 188 24.09 28.39 -4.31
C GLN A 188 23.98 28.85 -2.84
N GLN A 189 22.76 28.95 -2.28
CA GLN A 189 22.53 29.35 -0.90
C GLN A 189 22.24 28.13 -0.02
N PHE A 190 23.21 27.74 0.80
CA PHE A 190 23.10 26.56 1.65
C PHE A 190 22.86 26.94 3.12
N SER A 191 21.71 26.53 3.67
CA SER A 191 21.43 26.63 5.12
C SER A 191 20.54 25.48 5.59
N VAL A 192 21.16 24.50 6.25
CA VAL A 192 20.51 23.25 6.70
C VAL A 192 19.26 23.52 7.55
N VAL A 193 19.33 24.45 8.50
CA VAL A 193 18.21 24.74 9.42
C VAL A 193 17.04 25.35 8.66
N SER A 194 17.31 26.30 7.76
CA SER A 194 16.25 26.91 6.95
C SER A 194 15.63 25.91 5.98
N SER A 195 16.44 25.03 5.37
CA SER A 195 15.96 23.99 4.46
C SER A 195 15.11 22.94 5.18
N LEU A 196 15.47 22.57 6.41
CA LEU A 196 14.67 21.64 7.20
C LEU A 196 13.32 22.25 7.61
N PHE A 197 13.31 23.53 7.99
CA PHE A 197 12.07 24.23 8.29
C PHE A 197 11.19 24.36 7.05
N GLU A 198 11.76 24.74 5.90
CA GLU A 198 11.02 24.85 4.65
C GLU A 198 10.49 23.48 4.18
N PHE A 199 11.26 22.40 4.36
CA PHE A 199 10.79 21.03 4.11
C PHE A 199 9.54 20.71 4.91
N VAL A 200 9.55 20.94 6.23
CA VAL A 200 8.40 20.65 7.09
C VAL A 200 7.21 21.54 6.70
N LYS A 201 7.44 22.82 6.41
CA LYS A 201 6.41 23.78 6.01
C LYS A 201 5.75 23.41 4.69
N VAL A 202 6.52 23.12 3.64
CA VAL A 202 6.02 22.73 2.31
C VAL A 202 5.28 21.40 2.38
N ALA A 203 5.80 20.43 3.14
CA ALA A 203 5.15 19.14 3.33
C ALA A 203 3.82 19.26 4.09
N ALA A 204 3.82 19.97 5.22
CA ALA A 204 2.60 20.22 6.02
C ALA A 204 1.57 21.02 5.24
N GLY A 205 1.99 22.05 4.50
CA GLY A 205 1.12 22.84 3.62
C GLY A 205 0.43 21.98 2.56
N GLY A 206 1.17 21.04 1.96
CA GLY A 206 0.62 20.09 0.99
C GLY A 206 -0.46 19.21 1.62
N LEU A 207 -0.17 18.58 2.76
CA LEU A 207 -1.13 17.75 3.49
C LEU A 207 -2.40 18.52 3.90
N LEU A 208 -2.25 19.76 4.36
CA LEU A 208 -3.38 20.61 4.75
C LEU A 208 -4.25 20.99 3.53
N LEU A 209 -3.62 21.41 2.43
CA LEU A 209 -4.32 21.74 1.20
C LEU A 209 -5.07 20.52 0.64
N GLY A 210 -4.39 19.38 0.53
CA GLY A 210 -5.00 18.12 0.09
C GLY A 210 -6.15 17.68 0.99
N GLY A 211 -6.00 17.86 2.30
CA GLY A 211 -7.08 17.63 3.27
C GLY A 211 -8.31 18.52 3.01
N ALA A 212 -8.09 19.82 2.77
CA ALA A 212 -9.14 20.77 2.47
C ALA A 212 -9.85 20.48 1.14
N VAL A 213 -9.09 20.22 0.07
CA VAL A 213 -9.65 19.89 -1.25
C VAL A 213 -10.35 18.53 -1.21
N GLY A 214 -9.79 17.53 -0.54
CA GLY A 214 -10.44 16.23 -0.34
C GLY A 214 -11.76 16.34 0.43
N TYR A 215 -11.81 17.18 1.48
CA TYR A 215 -13.07 17.45 2.18
C TYR A 215 -14.12 18.14 1.29
N LEU A 216 -13.70 19.14 0.50
CA LEU A 216 -14.56 19.80 -0.47
C LEU A 216 -15.06 18.81 -1.53
N ALA A 217 -14.21 17.91 -2.01
CA ALA A 217 -14.58 16.86 -2.94
C ALA A 217 -15.67 15.95 -2.36
N LEU A 218 -15.53 15.51 -1.10
CA LEU A 218 -16.55 14.72 -0.42
C LEU A 218 -17.88 15.46 -0.32
N PHE A 219 -17.85 16.78 -0.07
CA PHE A 219 -19.06 17.60 -0.07
C PHE A 219 -19.73 17.65 -1.44
N LEU A 220 -18.96 17.84 -2.52
CA LEU A 220 -19.47 17.86 -3.89
C LEU A 220 -20.05 16.50 -4.30
N LEU A 221 -19.30 15.42 -4.07
CA LEU A 221 -19.69 14.04 -4.41
C LEU A 221 -21.02 13.63 -3.75
N ARG A 222 -21.30 14.11 -2.52
CA ARG A 222 -22.58 13.84 -1.83
C ARG A 222 -23.82 14.37 -2.55
N HIS A 223 -23.66 15.35 -3.44
CA HIS A 223 -24.77 15.94 -4.19
C HIS A 223 -24.88 15.39 -5.61
N LEU A 224 -23.98 14.50 -6.00
CA LEU A 224 -23.97 13.85 -7.31
C LEU A 224 -24.55 12.43 -7.17
N ASN A 225 -25.25 11.98 -8.21
CA ASN A 225 -25.86 10.65 -8.28
C ASN A 225 -25.60 10.00 -9.65
N ASP A 226 -24.46 10.31 -10.26
CA ASP A 226 -24.07 9.82 -11.58
C ASP A 226 -22.58 9.44 -11.56
N TYR A 227 -22.30 8.18 -11.88
CA TYR A 227 -20.96 7.63 -11.74
C TYR A 227 -19.93 8.30 -12.67
N LEU A 228 -20.33 8.72 -13.87
CA LEU A 228 -19.43 9.41 -14.81
C LEU A 228 -19.03 10.77 -14.27
N THR A 229 -20.00 11.52 -13.74
CA THR A 229 -19.77 12.85 -13.16
C THR A 229 -18.92 12.75 -11.90
N GLU A 230 -19.18 11.78 -11.03
CA GLU A 230 -18.37 11.52 -9.85
C GLU A 230 -16.92 11.12 -10.22
N THR A 231 -16.73 10.25 -11.22
CA THR A 231 -15.39 9.92 -11.74
C THR A 231 -14.68 11.16 -12.28
N LEU A 232 -15.36 12.02 -13.05
CA LEU A 232 -14.81 13.28 -13.53
C LEU A 232 -14.39 14.20 -12.38
N VAL A 233 -15.20 14.29 -11.32
CA VAL A 233 -14.84 15.07 -10.12
C VAL A 233 -13.57 14.51 -9.48
N THR A 234 -13.40 13.19 -9.37
CA THR A 234 -12.16 12.63 -8.82
C THR A 234 -10.94 12.97 -9.68
N LEU A 235 -11.05 12.98 -11.01
CA LEU A 235 -10.00 13.43 -11.92
C LEU A 235 -9.64 14.90 -11.68
N ILE A 236 -10.66 15.76 -11.58
CA ILE A 236 -10.48 17.19 -11.28
C ILE A 236 -9.81 17.37 -9.92
N VAL A 237 -10.16 16.56 -8.92
CA VAL A 237 -9.54 16.62 -7.60
C VAL A 237 -8.07 16.22 -7.68
N ALA A 238 -7.72 15.14 -8.37
CA ALA A 238 -6.33 14.69 -8.49
C ALA A 238 -5.43 15.76 -9.15
N TYR A 239 -5.79 16.19 -10.36
CA TYR A 239 -4.99 17.17 -11.12
C TYR A 239 -5.13 18.59 -10.58
N GLY A 240 -6.34 19.00 -10.19
CA GLY A 240 -6.60 20.32 -9.63
C GLY A 240 -5.92 20.55 -8.29
N THR A 241 -5.86 19.54 -7.42
CA THR A 241 -5.08 19.62 -6.16
C THR A 241 -3.60 19.78 -6.45
N PHE A 242 -3.07 19.03 -7.42
CA PHE A 242 -1.67 19.15 -7.82
C PHE A 242 -1.31 20.56 -8.29
N LEU A 243 -2.08 21.09 -9.23
CA LEU A 243 -1.85 22.43 -9.80
C LEU A 243 -2.05 23.54 -8.76
N ALA A 244 -3.05 23.42 -7.88
CA ALA A 244 -3.28 24.37 -6.80
C ALA A 244 -2.10 24.38 -5.80
N ALA A 245 -1.56 23.20 -5.46
CA ALA A 245 -0.42 23.08 -4.57
C ALA A 245 0.84 23.72 -5.15
N GLU A 246 1.08 23.53 -6.45
CA GLU A 246 2.21 24.14 -7.17
C GLU A 246 2.12 25.67 -7.12
N GLN A 247 0.94 26.25 -7.40
CA GLN A 247 0.73 27.69 -7.32
C GLN A 247 0.91 28.25 -5.91
N LEU A 248 0.50 27.50 -4.89
CA LEU A 248 0.66 27.86 -3.48
C LEU A 248 2.06 27.55 -2.93
N GLN A 249 2.97 27.02 -3.76
CA GLN A 249 4.33 26.64 -3.36
C GLN A 249 4.37 25.65 -2.19
N VAL A 250 3.38 24.77 -2.10
CA VAL A 250 3.34 23.65 -1.15
C VAL A 250 3.52 22.33 -1.89
N SER A 251 3.71 21.22 -1.18
CA SER A 251 3.98 19.91 -1.83
C SER A 251 2.81 19.43 -2.68
N PRO A 252 2.94 19.36 -4.03
CA PRO A 252 1.86 18.87 -4.89
C PRO A 252 1.59 17.39 -4.68
N ALA A 253 2.64 16.60 -4.56
CA ALA A 253 2.55 15.17 -4.33
C ALA A 253 1.82 14.85 -3.02
N LEU A 254 2.22 15.45 -1.88
CA LEU A 254 1.56 15.19 -0.60
C LEU A 254 0.13 15.74 -0.55
N ALA A 255 -0.17 16.82 -1.30
CA ALA A 255 -1.53 17.32 -1.44
C ALA A 255 -2.44 16.34 -2.17
N VAL A 256 -1.99 15.78 -3.30
CA VAL A 256 -2.74 14.75 -4.03
C VAL A 256 -2.93 13.49 -3.17
N VAL A 257 -1.88 13.05 -2.47
CA VAL A 257 -1.97 11.90 -1.56
C VAL A 257 -3.02 12.11 -0.47
N ALA A 258 -3.02 13.28 0.20
CA ALA A 258 -4.00 13.58 1.24
C ALA A 258 -5.44 13.66 0.68
N ALA A 259 -5.63 14.27 -0.49
CA ALA A 259 -6.93 14.32 -1.15
C ALA A 259 -7.43 12.92 -1.56
N GLY A 260 -6.55 12.12 -2.18
CA GLY A 260 -6.84 10.76 -2.61
C GLY A 260 -7.18 9.82 -1.44
N LEU A 261 -6.44 9.92 -0.32
CA LEU A 261 -6.73 9.15 0.89
C LEU A 261 -8.11 9.48 1.46
N LEU A 262 -8.50 10.76 1.49
CA LEU A 262 -9.82 11.17 1.98
C LEU A 262 -10.94 10.67 1.06
N VAL A 263 -10.80 10.86 -0.26
CA VAL A 263 -11.80 10.44 -1.25
C VAL A 263 -11.91 8.91 -1.29
N GLY A 264 -10.79 8.19 -1.29
CA GLY A 264 -10.76 6.72 -1.35
C GLY A 264 -11.34 6.03 -0.12
N ASN A 265 -11.24 6.66 1.05
CA ASN A 265 -11.77 6.06 2.28
C ASN A 265 -13.18 6.57 2.62
N PHE A 266 -13.32 7.87 2.84
CA PHE A 266 -14.61 8.43 3.26
C PHE A 266 -15.60 8.56 2.10
N GLY A 267 -15.10 8.71 0.86
CA GLY A 267 -15.94 8.74 -0.32
C GLY A 267 -16.59 7.39 -0.57
N GLN A 268 -15.79 6.32 -0.58
CA GLN A 268 -16.30 4.96 -0.75
C GLN A 268 -17.24 4.55 0.39
N GLU A 269 -16.88 4.79 1.65
CA GLU A 269 -17.68 4.29 2.78
C GLU A 269 -19.00 5.05 2.99
N LYS A 270 -19.03 6.37 2.73
CA LYS A 270 -20.11 7.25 3.23
C LYS A 270 -20.81 8.10 2.17
N VAL A 271 -20.30 8.14 0.95
CA VAL A 271 -20.76 9.10 -0.07
C VAL A 271 -21.19 8.42 -1.36
N MET A 272 -20.32 7.59 -1.93
CA MET A 272 -20.51 6.99 -3.25
C MET A 272 -21.48 5.81 -3.21
N SER A 273 -22.32 5.70 -4.24
CA SER A 273 -23.09 4.49 -4.49
C SER A 273 -22.19 3.29 -4.81
N PRO A 274 -22.61 2.03 -4.59
CA PRO A 274 -21.81 0.85 -4.93
C PRO A 274 -21.38 0.82 -6.39
N THR A 275 -22.25 1.26 -7.31
CA THR A 275 -21.92 1.36 -8.74
C THR A 275 -20.83 2.40 -8.99
N THR A 276 -20.89 3.55 -8.31
CA THR A 276 -19.86 4.58 -8.44
C THR A 276 -18.52 4.10 -7.88
N GLN A 277 -18.51 3.39 -6.74
CA GLN A 277 -17.27 2.84 -6.15
C GLN A 277 -16.54 1.93 -7.14
N VAL A 278 -17.27 1.05 -7.81
CA VAL A 278 -16.70 0.16 -8.84
C VAL A 278 -16.21 0.97 -10.04
N ALA A 279 -17.01 1.92 -10.54
CA ALA A 279 -16.64 2.72 -11.70
C ALA A 279 -15.39 3.58 -11.46
N VAL A 280 -15.33 4.29 -10.33
CA VAL A 280 -14.18 5.12 -9.94
C VAL A 280 -12.95 4.24 -9.68
N GLY A 281 -13.11 3.13 -8.96
CA GLY A 281 -12.02 2.19 -8.69
C GLY A 281 -11.40 1.63 -9.97
N LEU A 282 -12.21 1.11 -10.90
CA LEU A 282 -11.74 0.60 -12.19
C LEU A 282 -11.12 1.69 -13.07
N SER A 283 -11.67 2.91 -13.03
CA SER A 283 -11.12 4.04 -13.79
C SER A 283 -9.72 4.40 -13.30
N TRP A 284 -9.53 4.49 -11.97
CA TRP A 284 -8.23 4.78 -11.40
C TRP A 284 -7.23 3.63 -11.57
N GLU A 285 -7.67 2.38 -11.44
CA GLU A 285 -6.84 1.21 -11.75
C GLU A 285 -6.32 1.26 -13.19
N PHE A 286 -7.21 1.56 -14.16
CA PHE A 286 -6.82 1.70 -15.57
C PHE A 286 -5.88 2.89 -15.79
N ILE A 287 -6.17 4.05 -15.22
CA ILE A 287 -5.34 5.26 -15.34
C ILE A 287 -3.95 5.01 -14.73
N GLY A 288 -3.87 4.43 -13.54
CA GLY A 288 -2.62 4.10 -12.87
C GLY A 288 -1.82 3.05 -13.63
N PHE A 289 -2.48 2.01 -14.16
CA PHE A 289 -1.86 1.05 -15.06
C PHE A 289 -1.26 1.72 -16.30
N LEU A 290 -2.02 2.62 -16.94
CA LEU A 290 -1.59 3.32 -18.14
C LEU A 290 -0.40 4.24 -17.86
N ALA A 291 -0.48 5.04 -16.79
CA ALA A 291 0.58 5.96 -16.37
C ALA A 291 1.88 5.20 -16.05
N ASN A 292 1.80 4.13 -15.25
CA ASN A 292 2.96 3.28 -14.96
C ASN A 292 3.54 2.67 -16.22
N SER A 293 2.68 2.16 -17.11
CA SER A 293 3.11 1.52 -18.35
C SER A 293 3.88 2.46 -19.26
N LEU A 294 3.34 3.67 -19.44
CA LEU A 294 3.97 4.71 -20.23
C LEU A 294 5.30 5.12 -19.60
N ILE A 295 5.36 5.32 -18.29
CA ILE A 295 6.64 5.70 -17.66
C ILE A 295 7.69 4.60 -17.82
N PHE A 296 7.38 3.32 -17.58
CA PHE A 296 8.37 2.25 -17.80
C PHE A 296 8.81 2.13 -19.26
N LEU A 297 7.91 2.37 -20.22
CA LEU A 297 8.27 2.42 -21.63
C LEU A 297 9.21 3.61 -21.93
N LEU A 298 8.88 4.79 -21.40
CA LEU A 298 9.68 6.01 -21.54
C LEU A 298 11.05 5.88 -20.87
N VAL A 299 11.13 5.21 -19.72
CA VAL A 299 12.40 4.80 -19.09
C VAL A 299 13.25 4.05 -20.10
N GLY A 300 12.67 3.05 -20.77
CA GLY A 300 13.37 2.28 -21.80
C GLY A 300 13.85 3.12 -22.98
N LEU A 301 13.03 4.09 -23.43
CA LEU A 301 13.34 4.96 -24.56
C LEU A 301 14.48 5.94 -24.26
N GLU A 302 14.56 6.44 -23.03
CA GLU A 302 15.59 7.39 -22.59
C GLU A 302 16.93 6.71 -22.24
N ILE A 303 16.98 5.37 -22.17
CA ILE A 303 18.23 4.65 -21.89
C ILE A 303 19.19 4.80 -23.08
N ARG A 304 20.18 5.67 -22.89
CA ARG A 304 21.36 5.76 -23.75
C ARG A 304 22.36 4.70 -23.32
N ALA A 305 22.21 3.47 -23.80
CA ALA A 305 23.02 2.31 -23.42
C ALA A 305 24.55 2.56 -23.44
N ILE A 306 25.02 3.43 -24.34
CA ILE A 306 26.42 3.83 -24.47
C ILE A 306 26.94 4.59 -23.23
N GLN A 307 26.09 5.40 -22.57
CA GLN A 307 26.50 6.15 -21.37
C GLN A 307 26.62 5.27 -20.14
N ILE A 308 25.83 4.19 -20.05
CA ILE A 308 25.88 3.25 -18.91
C ILE A 308 27.23 2.53 -18.85
N LEU A 309 27.75 2.11 -20.00
CA LEU A 309 29.04 1.42 -20.09
C LEU A 309 30.21 2.30 -19.64
N ASN A 310 30.12 3.62 -19.82
CA ASN A 310 31.17 4.56 -19.44
C ASN A 310 31.21 4.85 -17.93
N PHE A 311 30.11 4.63 -17.22
CA PHE A 311 29.96 4.95 -15.78
C PHE A 311 29.57 3.72 -14.94
N TRP A 312 29.98 2.52 -15.37
CA TRP A 312 29.59 1.28 -14.70
C TRP A 312 30.10 1.20 -13.25
N GLU A 313 31.32 1.68 -12.97
CA GLU A 313 31.93 1.66 -11.63
C GLU A 313 31.14 2.50 -10.63
N ILE A 314 30.85 3.76 -10.96
CA ILE A 314 30.08 4.66 -10.10
C ILE A 314 28.63 4.17 -9.94
N THR A 315 28.07 3.54 -10.98
CA THR A 315 26.73 2.94 -10.92
C THR A 315 26.66 1.77 -9.95
N LEU A 316 27.65 0.85 -9.98
CA LEU A 316 27.74 -0.24 -9.01
C LEU A 316 27.94 0.28 -7.59
N LEU A 317 28.77 1.31 -7.41
CA LEU A 317 28.93 1.97 -6.12
C LEU A 317 27.60 2.57 -5.63
N ALA A 318 26.88 3.28 -6.49
CA ALA A 318 25.58 3.86 -6.18
C ALA A 318 24.55 2.80 -5.77
N ILE A 319 24.52 1.64 -6.46
CA ILE A 319 23.68 0.50 -6.07
C ILE A 319 24.05 0.00 -4.68
N GLY A 320 25.34 -0.26 -4.43
CA GLY A 320 25.82 -0.73 -3.13
C GLY A 320 25.47 0.24 -1.99
N VAL A 321 25.71 1.54 -2.22
CA VAL A 321 25.39 2.62 -1.27
C VAL A 321 23.89 2.73 -1.02
N ALA A 322 23.05 2.63 -2.07
CA ALA A 322 21.60 2.69 -1.95
C ALA A 322 21.00 1.48 -1.20
N LEU A 323 21.59 0.29 -1.36
CA LEU A 323 21.19 -0.90 -0.60
C LEU A 323 21.64 -0.80 0.85
N PHE A 324 22.89 -0.39 1.08
CA PHE A 324 23.44 -0.23 2.42
C PHE A 324 22.69 0.84 3.22
N SER A 325 22.42 2.01 2.63
CA SER A 325 21.65 3.06 3.28
C SER A 325 20.27 2.57 3.68
N ARG A 326 19.60 1.77 2.82
CA ARG A 326 18.30 1.20 3.12
C ARG A 326 18.33 0.18 4.27
N VAL A 327 19.37 -0.66 4.36
CA VAL A 327 19.60 -1.55 5.51
C VAL A 327 19.74 -0.75 6.81
N VAL A 328 20.58 0.30 6.80
CA VAL A 328 20.83 1.14 7.97
C VAL A 328 19.57 1.86 8.42
N VAL A 329 18.88 2.54 7.50
CA VAL A 329 17.69 3.33 7.80
C VAL A 329 16.55 2.44 8.30
N ILE A 330 16.21 1.37 7.57
CA ILE A 330 15.10 0.49 7.98
C ILE A 330 15.45 -0.24 9.29
N GLY A 331 16.69 -0.70 9.44
CA GLY A 331 17.15 -1.34 10.68
C GLY A 331 17.05 -0.40 11.88
N PHE A 332 17.50 0.86 11.73
CA PHE A 332 17.42 1.88 12.77
C PHE A 332 15.97 2.19 13.16
N PHE A 333 15.13 2.57 12.21
CA PHE A 333 13.74 2.94 12.49
C PHE A 333 12.92 1.75 13.00
N SER A 334 13.17 0.54 12.49
CA SER A 334 12.51 -0.68 12.99
C SER A 334 12.97 -1.00 14.42
N GLY A 335 14.26 -0.84 14.73
CA GLY A 335 14.80 -1.00 16.08
C GLY A 335 14.18 -0.02 17.08
N VAL A 336 14.12 1.27 16.70
CA VAL A 336 13.48 2.32 17.50
C VAL A 336 11.99 2.03 17.69
N ALA A 337 11.27 1.65 16.63
CA ALA A 337 9.85 1.29 16.71
C ALA A 337 9.62 0.07 17.62
N ASN A 338 10.47 -0.95 17.53
CA ASN A 338 10.39 -2.16 18.36
C ASN A 338 10.66 -1.87 19.83
N LEU A 339 11.56 -0.93 20.14
CA LEU A 339 11.83 -0.50 21.51
C LEU A 339 10.65 0.29 22.11
N LEU A 340 10.06 1.20 21.33
CA LEU A 340 8.95 2.05 21.75
C LEU A 340 7.60 1.29 21.80
N GLN A 341 7.39 0.30 20.93
CA GLN A 341 6.11 -0.39 20.75
C GLN A 341 6.20 -1.89 21.01
N ARG A 342 6.44 -2.27 22.28
CA ARG A 342 6.61 -3.68 22.74
C ARG A 342 5.55 -4.68 22.23
N ARG A 343 4.35 -4.21 21.86
CA ARG A 343 3.23 -5.05 21.39
C ARG A 343 3.07 -5.15 19.87
N ARG A 344 3.83 -4.37 19.09
CA ARG A 344 3.67 -4.25 17.63
C ARG A 344 5.00 -4.38 16.89
N VAL A 345 5.83 -5.31 17.35
CA VAL A 345 7.17 -5.60 16.83
C VAL A 345 7.12 -5.85 15.32
N ILE A 346 8.09 -5.28 14.62
CA ILE A 346 8.39 -5.51 13.21
C ILE A 346 9.49 -6.58 13.18
N PRO A 347 9.15 -7.84 12.86
CA PRO A 347 10.12 -8.93 12.87
C PRO A 347 11.17 -8.75 11.78
N LEU A 348 12.34 -9.37 11.96
CA LEU A 348 13.45 -9.28 11.00
C LEU A 348 13.04 -9.69 9.58
N SER A 349 12.16 -10.69 9.43
CA SER A 349 11.64 -11.09 8.12
C SER A 349 10.92 -9.94 7.40
N TRP A 350 10.14 -9.14 8.13
CA TRP A 350 9.46 -7.96 7.55
C TRP A 350 10.47 -6.87 7.20
N GLN A 351 11.48 -6.65 8.04
CA GLN A 351 12.54 -5.68 7.79
C GLN A 351 13.34 -6.06 6.53
N THR A 352 13.72 -7.33 6.38
CA THR A 352 14.40 -7.83 5.18
C THR A 352 13.56 -7.57 3.93
N LEU A 353 12.25 -7.83 4.00
CA LEU A 353 11.37 -7.58 2.86
C LEU A 353 11.17 -6.07 2.59
N LEU A 354 11.10 -5.23 3.61
CA LEU A 354 11.07 -3.75 3.48
C LEU A 354 12.35 -3.22 2.82
N ILE A 355 13.50 -3.81 3.15
CA ILE A 355 14.81 -3.47 2.57
C ILE A 355 14.86 -3.88 1.10
N TRP A 356 14.48 -5.13 0.79
CA TRP A 356 14.62 -5.69 -0.55
C TRP A 356 13.50 -5.28 -1.52
N GLY A 357 12.28 -5.11 -1.00
CA GLY A 357 11.08 -4.77 -1.77
C GLY A 357 10.90 -3.27 -2.03
N GLY A 358 11.78 -2.43 -1.50
CA GLY A 358 11.79 -0.99 -1.78
C GLY A 358 12.44 -0.68 -3.12
N LEU A 359 11.78 -1.08 -4.20
CA LEU A 359 12.24 -0.79 -5.55
C LEU A 359 12.15 0.72 -5.80
N ARG A 360 12.99 1.27 -6.67
CA ARG A 360 12.92 2.67 -7.11
C ARG A 360 12.18 2.69 -8.42
N GLY A 361 11.21 3.59 -8.53
CA GLY A 361 10.23 3.58 -9.62
C GLY A 361 10.35 4.74 -10.58
N SER A 362 9.23 4.97 -11.23
CA SER A 362 8.96 6.03 -12.20
C SER A 362 9.34 7.43 -11.72
N LEU A 363 9.02 7.76 -10.47
CA LEU A 363 9.25 9.09 -9.92
C LEU A 363 10.73 9.44 -9.80
N SER A 364 11.58 8.49 -9.38
CA SER A 364 13.03 8.69 -9.35
C SER A 364 13.57 9.07 -10.72
N LEU A 365 13.07 8.43 -11.78
CA LEU A 365 13.47 8.81 -13.13
C LEU A 365 12.96 10.20 -13.51
N ALA A 366 11.69 10.50 -13.26
CA ALA A 366 11.11 11.80 -13.60
C ALA A 366 11.91 12.95 -12.98
N MET A 367 12.34 12.81 -11.71
CA MET A 367 13.21 13.78 -11.04
C MET A 367 14.63 13.83 -11.65
N ALA A 368 15.20 12.70 -12.05
CA ALA A 368 16.52 12.70 -12.69
C ALA A 368 16.49 13.39 -14.06
N LEU A 369 15.43 13.17 -14.84
CA LEU A 369 15.22 13.79 -16.14
C LEU A 369 14.91 15.29 -16.04
N SER A 370 14.27 15.74 -14.96
CA SER A 370 13.94 17.16 -14.72
C SER A 370 15.12 18.05 -14.38
N LEU A 371 16.31 17.47 -14.23
CA LEU A 371 17.51 18.26 -14.02
C LEU A 371 17.81 19.14 -15.23
N PRO A 372 17.94 20.47 -15.02
CA PRO A 372 18.24 21.39 -16.09
C PRO A 372 19.64 21.10 -16.65
N ALA A 373 19.82 21.33 -17.95
CA ALA A 373 21.14 21.17 -18.58
C ALA A 373 22.13 22.24 -18.11
N PHE A 374 21.63 23.44 -17.80
CA PHE A 374 22.42 24.61 -17.41
C PHE A 374 21.87 25.22 -16.11
N LEU A 375 22.77 25.75 -15.30
CA LEU A 375 22.47 26.55 -14.12
C LEU A 375 22.08 27.99 -14.52
N SER A 376 21.49 28.76 -13.60
CA SER A 376 21.06 30.15 -13.85
C SER A 376 22.19 31.10 -14.24
N ASN A 377 23.43 30.73 -13.95
CA ASN A 377 24.64 31.48 -14.31
C ASN A 377 25.22 31.07 -15.68
N GLY A 378 24.60 30.12 -16.38
CA GLY A 378 25.05 29.60 -17.69
C GLY A 378 26.00 28.40 -17.62
N ASP A 379 26.45 28.00 -16.42
CA ASP A 379 27.33 26.84 -16.26
C ASP A 379 26.57 25.52 -16.46
N VAL A 380 27.28 24.47 -16.89
CA VAL A 380 26.70 23.12 -17.03
C VAL A 380 26.34 22.57 -15.65
N PHE A 381 25.16 21.93 -15.55
CA PHE A 381 24.73 21.33 -14.29
C PHE A 381 25.74 20.25 -13.80
N PRO A 382 26.23 20.33 -12.55
CA PRO A 382 27.27 19.45 -12.06
C PRO A 382 26.80 18.00 -11.97
N GLY A 383 27.43 17.12 -12.75
CA GLY A 383 27.21 15.67 -12.67
C GLY A 383 25.83 15.21 -13.14
N ARG A 384 25.15 15.97 -14.01
CA ARG A 384 23.82 15.59 -14.57
C ARG A 384 23.84 14.18 -15.19
N ASP A 385 24.79 13.92 -16.07
CA ASP A 385 24.90 12.61 -16.73
C ASP A 385 25.22 11.49 -15.74
N GLN A 386 25.98 11.76 -14.68
CA GLN A 386 26.26 10.80 -13.62
C GLN A 386 24.97 10.47 -12.84
N ILE A 387 24.17 11.47 -12.49
CA ILE A 387 22.88 11.27 -11.80
C ILE A 387 21.96 10.41 -12.66
N LEU A 388 21.85 10.74 -13.96
CA LEU A 388 21.03 9.97 -14.90
C LEU A 388 21.49 8.52 -14.93
N VAL A 389 22.76 8.26 -15.23
CA VAL A 389 23.27 6.89 -15.39
C VAL A 389 23.17 6.09 -14.08
N MET A 390 23.49 6.68 -12.93
CA MET A 390 23.32 6.01 -11.64
C MET A 390 21.85 5.69 -11.35
N THR A 391 20.93 6.62 -11.66
CA THR A 391 19.49 6.44 -11.43
C THR A 391 18.94 5.32 -12.32
N PHE A 392 19.27 5.36 -13.62
CA PHE A 392 18.91 4.30 -14.57
C PHE A 392 19.47 2.95 -14.15
N GLY A 393 20.76 2.88 -13.83
CA GLY A 393 21.41 1.65 -13.42
C GLY A 393 20.80 1.05 -12.15
N LEU A 394 20.45 1.88 -11.17
CA LEU A 394 19.74 1.44 -9.97
C LEU A 394 18.32 0.94 -10.29
N ILE A 395 17.56 1.64 -11.12
CA ILE A 395 16.21 1.19 -11.54
C ILE A 395 16.31 -0.14 -12.28
N MET A 396 17.31 -0.31 -13.17
CA MET A 396 17.55 -1.59 -13.86
C MET A 396 17.90 -2.70 -12.89
N PHE A 397 18.77 -2.43 -11.91
CA PHE A 397 19.08 -3.38 -10.86
C PHE A 397 17.82 -3.77 -10.06
N ASN A 398 16.99 -2.79 -9.68
CA ASN A 398 15.76 -3.05 -8.93
C ASN A 398 14.78 -3.92 -9.73
N LEU A 399 14.63 -3.67 -11.03
CA LEU A 399 13.72 -4.42 -11.89
C LEU A 399 14.25 -5.84 -12.18
N LEU A 400 15.49 -5.95 -12.63
CA LEU A 400 16.08 -7.21 -13.09
C LEU A 400 16.54 -8.11 -11.94
N VAL A 401 17.03 -7.54 -10.85
CA VAL A 401 17.55 -8.30 -9.71
C VAL A 401 16.50 -8.36 -8.62
N GLN A 402 16.13 -7.23 -8.01
CA GLN A 402 15.24 -7.26 -6.85
C GLN A 402 13.81 -7.71 -7.22
N GLY A 403 13.28 -7.26 -8.36
CA GLY A 403 11.95 -7.62 -8.85
C GLY A 403 11.80 -9.11 -9.14
N LEU A 404 12.81 -9.73 -9.77
CA LEU A 404 12.82 -11.18 -10.03
C LEU A 404 13.11 -12.02 -8.77
N THR A 405 13.82 -11.47 -7.79
CA THR A 405 14.20 -12.21 -6.57
C THR A 405 13.26 -12.01 -5.40
N ILE A 406 12.25 -11.13 -5.51
CA ILE A 406 11.33 -10.86 -4.41
C ILE A 406 10.45 -12.06 -4.05
N GLU A 407 9.93 -12.77 -5.05
CA GLU A 407 9.11 -13.97 -4.86
C GLU A 407 9.88 -15.10 -4.15
N PRO A 408 11.09 -15.52 -4.61
CA PRO A 408 11.85 -16.54 -3.90
C PRO A 408 12.26 -16.07 -2.49
N LEU A 409 12.57 -14.78 -2.29
CA LEU A 409 12.86 -14.22 -0.97
C LEU A 409 11.65 -14.33 -0.03
N MET A 410 10.44 -14.01 -0.50
CA MET A 410 9.22 -14.15 0.30
C MET A 410 8.96 -15.60 0.71
N ARG A 411 9.20 -16.56 -0.20
CA ARG A 411 9.11 -18.00 0.09
C ARG A 411 10.13 -18.42 1.15
N LEU A 412 11.38 -17.95 1.01
CA LEU A 412 12.45 -18.21 1.97
C LEU A 412 12.12 -17.67 3.37
N LEU A 413 11.57 -16.46 3.44
CA LEU A 413 11.17 -15.81 4.70
C LEU A 413 9.86 -16.35 5.28
N LYS A 414 9.20 -17.31 4.61
CA LYS A 414 7.88 -17.86 4.98
C LYS A 414 6.82 -16.77 5.19
N LEU A 415 6.93 -15.67 4.44
CA LEU A 415 6.01 -14.53 4.51
C LEU A 415 4.81 -14.66 3.58
N GLY A 416 4.84 -15.61 2.66
CA GLY A 416 3.65 -16.01 1.95
C GLY A 416 2.91 -17.09 2.72
N GLN A 417 1.78 -16.73 3.34
CA GLN A 417 0.74 -17.74 3.52
C GLN A 417 0.09 -17.86 2.16
N ALA A 418 0.60 -18.73 1.28
CA ALA A 418 -0.20 -19.17 0.15
C ALA A 418 -1.52 -19.62 0.76
N THR A 419 -2.57 -18.82 0.61
CA THR A 419 -3.88 -19.14 1.17
C THR A 419 -4.23 -20.44 0.50
N THR A 420 -4.10 -21.54 1.23
CA THR A 420 -4.32 -22.87 0.69
C THR A 420 -5.70 -22.86 0.04
N ALA A 421 -5.91 -23.65 -1.01
CA ALA A 421 -7.25 -23.74 -1.61
C ALA A 421 -8.32 -23.99 -0.53
N GLU A 422 -7.95 -24.71 0.52
CA GLU A 422 -8.73 -24.94 1.73
C GLU A 422 -8.98 -23.66 2.57
N MET A 423 -7.97 -22.82 2.83
CA MET A 423 -8.17 -21.58 3.60
C MET A 423 -9.04 -20.57 2.83
N ARG A 424 -8.93 -20.49 1.49
CA ARG A 424 -9.83 -19.67 0.66
C ARG A 424 -11.27 -20.18 0.71
N ARG A 425 -11.45 -21.51 0.62
CA ARG A 425 -12.77 -22.14 0.81
C ARG A 425 -13.32 -21.85 2.20
N TYR A 426 -12.49 -21.95 3.24
CA TYR A 426 -12.89 -21.62 4.60
C TYR A 426 -13.35 -20.17 4.74
N GLU A 427 -12.56 -19.20 4.26
CA GLU A 427 -12.92 -17.78 4.30
C GLU A 427 -14.22 -17.50 3.54
N PHE A 428 -14.40 -18.12 2.37
CA PHE A 428 -15.61 -18.00 1.57
C PHE A 428 -16.87 -18.50 2.31
N PHE A 429 -16.85 -19.72 2.84
CA PHE A 429 -18.00 -20.26 3.57
C PHE A 429 -18.23 -19.52 4.90
N ARG A 430 -17.17 -19.10 5.60
CA ARG A 430 -17.29 -18.25 6.79
C ARG A 430 -17.94 -16.90 6.47
N GLY A 431 -17.55 -16.28 5.35
CA GLY A 431 -18.17 -15.07 4.85
C GLY A 431 -19.65 -15.28 4.56
N GLN A 432 -20.02 -16.34 3.84
CA GLN A 432 -21.42 -16.67 3.57
C GLN A 432 -22.25 -16.86 4.85
N MET A 433 -21.73 -17.61 5.82
CA MET A 433 -22.40 -17.83 7.11
C MET A 433 -22.66 -16.50 7.83
N LEU A 434 -21.64 -15.63 7.93
CA LEU A 434 -21.77 -14.33 8.61
C LEU A 434 -22.72 -13.38 7.86
N ILE A 435 -22.69 -13.35 6.53
CA ILE A 435 -23.62 -12.56 5.70
C ILE A 435 -25.05 -13.06 5.92
N ALA A 436 -25.27 -14.38 5.90
CA ALA A 436 -26.59 -14.96 6.12
C ALA A 436 -27.14 -14.62 7.50
N GLN A 437 -26.32 -14.72 8.56
CA GLN A 437 -26.68 -14.30 9.92
C GLN A 437 -27.04 -12.80 10.00
N ALA A 438 -26.25 -11.94 9.35
CA ALA A 438 -26.50 -10.50 9.33
C ALA A 438 -27.81 -10.17 8.60
N VAL A 439 -28.08 -10.80 7.46
CA VAL A 439 -29.34 -10.62 6.72
C VAL A 439 -30.52 -11.09 7.55
N ARG A 440 -30.44 -12.26 8.20
CA ARG A 440 -31.52 -12.78 9.06
C ARG A 440 -31.87 -11.81 10.19
N ARG A 441 -30.87 -11.30 10.92
CA ARG A 441 -31.09 -10.27 11.96
C ARG A 441 -31.76 -9.03 11.40
N ARG A 442 -31.37 -8.60 10.20
CA ARG A 442 -31.95 -7.42 9.56
C ARG A 442 -33.39 -7.66 9.08
N LEU A 443 -33.71 -8.87 8.62
CA LEU A 443 -35.09 -9.26 8.28
C LEU A 443 -36.01 -9.17 9.51
N ASP A 444 -35.54 -9.62 10.68
CA ASP A 444 -36.30 -9.53 11.93
C ASP A 444 -36.58 -8.07 12.33
N GLU A 445 -35.61 -7.17 12.10
CA GLU A 445 -35.80 -5.72 12.29
C GLU A 445 -36.78 -5.08 11.29
N LEU A 446 -36.80 -5.54 10.03
CA LEU A 446 -37.72 -5.03 9.01
C LEU A 446 -39.16 -5.50 9.25
N ALA A 447 -39.32 -6.76 9.64
CA ALA A 447 -40.61 -7.34 9.98
C ALA A 447 -41.22 -6.66 11.22
N SER A 448 -40.43 -6.47 12.29
CA SER A 448 -40.88 -5.80 13.52
C SER A 448 -41.28 -4.33 13.32
N ARG A 449 -40.83 -3.67 12.24
CA ARG A 449 -41.19 -2.30 11.87
C ARG A 449 -42.34 -2.20 10.87
N ASN A 450 -42.99 -3.32 10.52
CA ASN A 450 -44.00 -3.40 9.46
C ASN A 450 -43.53 -2.84 8.09
N LEU A 451 -42.22 -2.85 7.82
CA LEU A 451 -41.65 -2.44 6.54
C LEU A 451 -41.65 -3.57 5.51
N MET A 452 -41.96 -4.79 5.94
CA MET A 452 -42.07 -6.00 5.14
C MET A 452 -43.15 -6.90 5.77
N THR A 453 -43.98 -7.54 4.95
CA THR A 453 -44.99 -8.49 5.44
C THR A 453 -44.31 -9.74 6.01
N GLU A 454 -44.85 -10.29 7.10
CA GLU A 454 -44.27 -11.48 7.76
C GLU A 454 -44.14 -12.68 6.80
N GLU A 455 -45.05 -12.81 5.83
CA GLU A 455 -44.99 -13.85 4.80
C GLU A 455 -43.75 -13.70 3.89
N MET A 456 -43.45 -12.49 3.42
CA MET A 456 -42.25 -12.21 2.61
C MET A 456 -40.97 -12.33 3.45
N ALA A 457 -41.01 -11.88 4.70
CA ALA A 457 -39.90 -12.02 5.63
C ALA A 457 -39.61 -13.50 5.95
N GLY A 458 -40.65 -14.32 6.09
CA GLY A 458 -40.56 -15.77 6.32
C GLY A 458 -39.87 -16.49 5.17
N LEU A 459 -40.30 -16.24 3.92
CA LEU A 459 -39.67 -16.85 2.73
C LEU A 459 -38.18 -16.52 2.62
N LEU A 460 -37.79 -15.27 2.84
CA LEU A 460 -36.38 -14.86 2.82
C LEU A 460 -35.61 -15.41 4.02
N ARG A 461 -36.24 -15.50 5.20
CA ARG A 461 -35.64 -16.09 6.41
C ARG A 461 -35.27 -17.55 6.16
N ASP A 462 -36.14 -18.30 5.51
CA ASP A 462 -35.90 -19.71 5.16
C ASP A 462 -34.80 -19.86 4.11
N GLU A 463 -34.78 -19.00 3.09
CA GLU A 463 -33.71 -19.00 2.07
C GLU A 463 -32.34 -18.74 2.71
N TYR A 464 -32.21 -17.70 3.53
CA TYR A 464 -30.94 -17.36 4.17
C TYR A 464 -30.57 -18.34 5.29
N ALA A 465 -31.54 -18.97 5.96
CA ALA A 465 -31.28 -20.07 6.89
C ALA A 465 -30.70 -21.29 6.16
N ALA A 466 -31.22 -21.65 4.98
CA ALA A 466 -30.66 -22.72 4.17
C ALA A 466 -29.22 -22.41 3.72
N ARG A 467 -28.93 -21.17 3.31
CA ARG A 467 -27.56 -20.73 2.98
C ARG A 467 -26.61 -20.79 4.18
N GLU A 468 -27.07 -20.39 5.36
CA GLU A 468 -26.30 -20.47 6.60
C GLU A 468 -25.96 -21.92 6.96
N ASN A 469 -26.93 -22.82 6.85
CA ASN A 469 -26.74 -24.25 7.14
C ASN A 469 -25.72 -24.89 6.19
N LEU A 470 -25.84 -24.64 4.87
CA LEU A 470 -24.88 -25.13 3.87
C LEU A 470 -23.46 -24.62 4.14
N ALA A 471 -23.32 -23.33 4.43
CA ALA A 471 -22.03 -22.73 4.75
C ALA A 471 -21.43 -23.33 6.04
N THR A 472 -22.26 -23.59 7.06
CA THR A 472 -21.85 -24.19 8.33
C THR A 472 -21.39 -25.64 8.16
N GLU A 473 -22.08 -26.41 7.31
CA GLU A 473 -21.70 -27.79 7.01
C GLU A 473 -20.36 -27.87 6.29
N GLU A 474 -20.15 -27.04 5.26
CA GLU A 474 -18.87 -26.99 4.55
C GLU A 474 -17.72 -26.50 5.44
N LEU A 475 -17.96 -25.54 6.33
CA LEU A 475 -16.98 -25.13 7.35
C LEU A 475 -16.60 -26.29 8.26
N HIS A 476 -17.58 -27.07 8.72
CA HIS A 476 -17.32 -28.26 9.53
C HIS A 476 -16.50 -29.30 8.76
N ARG A 477 -16.80 -29.56 7.48
CA ARG A 477 -16.02 -30.48 6.63
C ARG A 477 -14.57 -30.04 6.49
N ILE A 478 -14.34 -28.74 6.24
CA ILE A 478 -13.00 -28.18 6.12
C ILE A 478 -12.23 -28.31 7.45
N GLN A 479 -12.88 -28.02 8.59
CA GLN A 479 -12.29 -28.16 9.92
C GLN A 479 -11.99 -29.61 10.31
N MET A 480 -12.81 -30.57 9.88
CA MET A 480 -12.59 -32.00 10.14
C MET A 480 -11.44 -32.56 9.30
N ASN A 481 -11.27 -32.08 8.07
CA ASN A 481 -10.21 -32.53 7.18
C ASN A 481 -8.85 -31.88 7.45
N ASN A 482 -8.81 -30.75 8.17
CA ASN A 482 -7.57 -30.03 8.47
C ASN A 482 -7.46 -29.71 9.98
N ARG A 483 -6.86 -30.66 10.72
CA ARG A 483 -6.68 -30.58 12.18
C ARG A 483 -5.84 -29.38 12.61
N GLU A 484 -4.80 -29.03 11.86
CA GLU A 484 -3.96 -27.85 12.12
C GLU A 484 -4.77 -26.55 11.97
N MET A 485 -5.65 -26.45 10.97
CA MET A 485 -6.53 -25.30 10.79
C MET A 485 -7.55 -25.15 11.94
N LYS A 486 -8.13 -26.28 12.39
CA LYS A 486 -9.05 -26.28 13.54
C LYS A 486 -8.35 -25.79 14.81
N GLU A 487 -7.13 -26.26 15.08
CA GLU A 487 -6.34 -25.82 16.23
C GLU A 487 -5.94 -24.34 16.12
N ALA A 488 -5.49 -23.88 14.95
CA ALA A 488 -5.17 -22.47 14.71
C ALA A 488 -6.38 -21.54 14.91
N GLN A 489 -7.58 -21.98 14.52
CA GLN A 489 -8.81 -21.21 14.71
C GLN A 489 -9.29 -21.20 16.15
N LEU A 490 -9.18 -22.33 16.85
CA LEU A 490 -9.48 -22.39 18.29
C LEU A 490 -8.56 -21.45 19.06
N GLN A 491 -7.27 -21.40 18.70
CA GLN A 491 -6.32 -20.43 19.27
C GLN A 491 -6.70 -18.98 18.94
N LEU A 492 -7.12 -18.70 17.71
CA LEU A 492 -7.55 -17.35 17.31
C LEU A 492 -8.84 -16.90 18.02
N ALA A 493 -9.82 -17.79 18.16
CA ALA A 493 -11.04 -17.56 18.91
C ALA A 493 -10.74 -17.32 20.41
N ARG A 494 -9.90 -18.17 21.00
CA ARG A 494 -9.45 -18.01 22.39
C ARG A 494 -8.73 -16.69 22.61
N ARG A 495 -7.85 -16.28 21.68
CA ARG A 495 -7.19 -14.97 21.72
C ARG A 495 -8.20 -13.80 21.67
N LYS A 496 -9.24 -13.89 20.84
CA LYS A 496 -10.29 -12.86 20.81
C LYS A 496 -11.08 -12.80 22.12
N LEU A 497 -11.45 -13.95 22.69
CA LEU A 497 -12.14 -14.01 23.98
C LEU A 497 -11.27 -13.44 25.11
N LEU A 498 -9.98 -13.78 25.15
CA LEU A 498 -9.02 -13.19 26.10
C LEU A 498 -8.91 -11.66 25.97
N GLN A 499 -9.06 -11.11 24.76
CA GLN A 499 -9.13 -9.65 24.59
C GLN A 499 -10.42 -9.05 25.14
N VAL A 500 -11.55 -9.77 24.99
CA VAL A 500 -12.83 -9.36 25.59
C VAL A 500 -12.74 -9.41 27.11
N GLU A 501 -12.25 -10.52 27.70
CA GLU A 501 -12.02 -10.66 29.14
C GLU A 501 -11.15 -9.52 29.69
N LYS A 502 -10.10 -9.15 28.95
CA LYS A 502 -9.23 -8.03 29.31
C LYS A 502 -9.95 -6.67 29.29
N GLY A 503 -10.81 -6.45 28.30
CA GLY A 503 -11.66 -5.26 28.22
C GLY A 503 -12.63 -5.20 29.40
N THR A 504 -13.30 -6.32 29.70
CA THR A 504 -14.23 -6.42 30.83
C THR A 504 -13.55 -6.20 32.18
N ALA A 505 -12.34 -6.73 32.39
CA ALA A 505 -11.58 -6.47 33.61
C ALA A 505 -11.29 -4.97 33.80
N LEU A 506 -10.96 -4.26 32.72
CA LEU A 506 -10.77 -2.80 32.74
C LEU A 506 -12.08 -2.06 33.06
N ASP A 507 -13.20 -2.49 32.48
CA ASP A 507 -14.51 -1.89 32.74
C ASP A 507 -14.94 -2.07 34.20
N LEU A 508 -14.72 -3.25 34.78
CA LEU A 508 -14.99 -3.53 36.20
C LEU A 508 -14.15 -2.66 37.14
N TYR A 509 -12.89 -2.37 36.80
CA TYR A 509 -12.05 -1.44 37.56
C TYR A 509 -12.56 0.00 37.45
N ASN A 510 -12.89 0.45 36.23
CA ASN A 510 -13.42 1.80 35.99
C ASN A 510 -14.77 2.02 36.71
N GLN A 511 -15.54 0.96 36.93
CA GLN A 511 -16.79 0.97 37.69
C GLN A 511 -16.58 0.85 39.22
N GLY A 512 -15.34 0.69 39.69
CA GLY A 512 -15.01 0.55 41.10
C GLY A 512 -15.38 -0.81 41.72
N ILE A 513 -15.68 -1.82 40.90
CA ILE A 513 -16.09 -3.16 41.35
C ILE A 513 -14.87 -3.98 41.81
N ILE A 514 -13.71 -3.77 41.18
CA ILE A 514 -12.46 -4.45 41.53
C ILE A 514 -11.34 -3.44 41.84
N SER A 515 -10.41 -3.80 42.73
CA SER A 515 -9.27 -2.95 43.08
C SER A 515 -8.19 -2.98 41.99
N GLU A 516 -7.29 -1.98 42.02
CA GLU A 516 -6.15 -1.91 41.09
C GLU A 516 -5.22 -3.14 41.21
N GLU A 517 -5.05 -3.66 42.42
CA GLU A 517 -4.29 -4.88 42.69
C GLU A 517 -4.94 -6.10 42.01
N THR A 518 -6.26 -6.26 42.13
CA THR A 518 -7.01 -7.34 41.47
C THR A 518 -6.98 -7.22 39.95
N LEU A 519 -7.08 -6.00 39.41
CA LEU A 519 -6.92 -5.75 37.97
C LEU A 519 -5.52 -6.17 37.49
N GLY A 520 -4.47 -5.87 38.26
CA GLY A 520 -3.09 -6.26 37.96
C GLY A 520 -2.92 -7.77 37.85
N LEU A 521 -3.53 -8.54 38.76
CA LEU A 521 -3.50 -10.00 38.78
C LEU A 521 -4.24 -10.61 37.57
N LEU A 522 -5.51 -10.20 37.35
CA LEU A 522 -6.32 -10.68 36.22
C LEU A 522 -5.66 -10.38 34.87
N ARG A 523 -5.11 -9.18 34.73
CA ARG A 523 -4.41 -8.77 33.51
C ARG A 523 -3.13 -9.58 33.30
N GLY A 524 -2.41 -9.90 34.37
CA GLY A 524 -1.21 -10.74 34.33
C GLY A 524 -1.52 -12.16 33.87
N GLU A 525 -2.61 -12.74 34.36
CA GLU A 525 -3.07 -14.08 33.95
C GLU A 525 -3.49 -14.11 32.48
N ILE A 526 -4.33 -13.16 32.04
CA ILE A 526 -4.77 -13.06 30.64
C ILE A 526 -3.57 -12.84 29.70
N ASP A 527 -2.59 -12.01 30.10
CA ASP A 527 -1.38 -11.75 29.30
C ASP A 527 -0.45 -12.99 29.24
N ALA A 528 -0.40 -13.81 30.28
CA ALA A 528 0.30 -15.10 30.27
C ALA A 528 -0.35 -16.08 29.28
N GLN A 529 -1.68 -16.19 29.29
CA GLN A 529 -2.42 -17.03 28.35
C GLN A 529 -2.27 -16.56 26.89
N LEU A 530 -2.22 -15.25 26.64
CA LEU A 530 -2.00 -14.68 25.30
C LEU A 530 -0.60 -14.96 24.74
N THR A 531 0.40 -15.07 25.62
CA THR A 531 1.81 -15.32 25.26
C THR A 531 2.21 -16.80 25.23
N GLY A 532 1.31 -17.71 25.59
CA GLY A 532 1.55 -19.16 25.53
C GLY A 532 2.52 -19.68 26.59
N ARG A 533 2.73 -18.93 27.68
CA ARG A 533 3.51 -19.41 28.83
C ARG A 533 2.58 -20.12 29.80
N GLU A 534 2.66 -21.45 29.86
CA GLU A 534 2.04 -22.20 30.95
C GLU A 534 2.64 -21.76 32.30
N HIS A 535 1.77 -21.64 33.29
CA HIS A 535 1.96 -21.19 34.66
C HIS A 535 3.39 -20.88 35.14
N VAL A 536 3.64 -19.59 35.39
CA VAL A 536 4.50 -19.19 36.51
C VAL A 536 3.59 -18.52 37.53
N ILE A 537 2.95 -19.33 38.38
CA ILE A 537 2.35 -18.83 39.61
C ILE A 537 3.52 -18.29 40.45
N ASN A 538 3.53 -17.00 40.71
CA ASN A 538 4.45 -16.40 41.67
C ASN A 538 4.10 -16.99 43.07
N PRO A 539 5.00 -17.69 43.78
CA PRO A 539 4.66 -18.41 45.02
C PRO A 539 4.22 -17.51 46.19
N ALA A 540 4.17 -16.19 46.01
CA ALA A 540 3.90 -15.22 47.07
C ALA A 540 2.41 -14.92 47.33
N VAL A 541 1.47 -15.46 46.55
CA VAL A 541 0.03 -15.21 46.77
C VAL A 541 -0.73 -16.53 46.87
N LYS A 542 -0.98 -16.99 48.11
CA LYS A 542 -1.98 -18.03 48.39
C LYS A 542 -3.36 -17.41 48.19
N LEU A 543 -4.06 -17.80 47.13
CA LEU A 543 -5.51 -17.60 47.04
C LEU A 543 -6.18 -18.37 48.20
N PRO A 544 -7.21 -17.82 48.85
CA PRO A 544 -7.98 -18.57 49.84
C PRO A 544 -8.64 -19.78 49.16
N PRO A 545 -8.73 -20.94 49.84
CA PRO A 545 -9.32 -22.14 49.24
C PRO A 545 -10.79 -21.88 48.94
N VAL A 546 -11.16 -22.02 47.67
CA VAL A 546 -12.56 -22.10 47.26
C VAL A 546 -13.00 -23.54 47.52
N GLU A 547 -13.84 -23.74 48.53
CA GLU A 547 -14.60 -24.99 48.67
C GLU A 547 -15.55 -25.11 47.47
N LEU A 548 -15.18 -25.96 46.52
CA LEU A 548 -16.09 -26.41 45.48
C LEU A 548 -17.19 -27.22 46.17
N SER A 549 -18.38 -26.61 46.30
CA SER A 549 -19.60 -27.36 46.56
C SER A 549 -19.73 -28.41 45.46
N GLN A 550 -19.95 -29.66 45.85
CA GLN A 550 -20.12 -30.78 44.93
C GLN A 550 -21.20 -30.44 43.88
N PRO A 551 -21.02 -30.86 42.61
CA PRO A 551 -22.04 -30.65 41.60
C PRO A 551 -23.35 -31.32 42.03
N PRO A 552 -24.52 -30.73 41.76
CA PRO A 552 -25.79 -31.37 42.06
C PRO A 552 -25.89 -32.68 41.30
N GLU A 553 -26.27 -33.75 42.00
CA GLU A 553 -26.56 -35.06 41.38
C GLU A 553 -27.62 -34.88 40.29
N LEU A 554 -27.32 -35.42 39.11
CA LEU A 554 -28.28 -35.53 38.00
C LEU A 554 -29.45 -36.42 38.47
N PRO A 555 -30.71 -36.06 38.18
CA PRO A 555 -31.83 -36.95 38.47
C PRO A 555 -31.67 -38.24 37.68
N GLU A 556 -31.72 -39.38 38.37
CA GLU A 556 -31.70 -40.72 37.77
C GLU A 556 -32.78 -40.82 36.69
N GLY A 557 -32.33 -41.11 35.47
CA GLY A 557 -33.21 -41.35 34.34
C GLY A 557 -34.07 -42.59 34.56
N ASP A 558 -35.36 -42.46 34.25
CA ASP A 558 -36.27 -43.57 34.05
C ASP A 558 -35.64 -44.62 33.14
N LYS A 559 -35.66 -45.87 33.61
CA LYS A 559 -35.13 -47.04 32.92
C LYS A 559 -35.91 -47.26 31.62
N VAL A 560 -35.32 -46.89 30.49
CA VAL A 560 -35.76 -47.37 29.18
C VAL A 560 -35.31 -48.83 29.05
N SER A 561 -36.30 -49.73 28.95
CA SER A 561 -36.13 -51.17 28.75
C SER A 561 -35.31 -51.51 27.49
N PRO A 562 -34.55 -52.62 27.49
CA PRO A 562 -33.87 -53.08 26.29
C PRO A 562 -34.86 -53.73 25.30
N VAL A 563 -34.60 -53.48 24.01
CA VAL A 563 -35.23 -54.09 22.83
C VAL A 563 -35.12 -55.62 22.90
N PRO A 564 -36.14 -56.40 22.49
CA PRO A 564 -36.16 -57.85 22.70
C PRO A 564 -35.40 -58.62 21.60
N GLU A 565 -34.72 -59.71 22.00
CA GLU A 565 -34.27 -60.76 21.08
C GLU A 565 -35.44 -61.66 20.65
N PRO A 566 -35.40 -62.23 19.42
CA PRO A 566 -36.52 -62.97 18.87
C PRO A 566 -36.50 -64.45 19.30
N GLY A 567 -37.54 -64.91 20.00
CA GLY A 567 -37.84 -66.33 20.10
C GLY A 567 -38.62 -66.77 21.34
N GLN A 568 -39.87 -67.23 21.09
CA GLN A 568 -40.62 -68.23 21.87
C GLN A 568 -41.34 -67.76 23.17
N PRO A 569 -42.44 -68.44 23.58
CA PRO A 569 -43.79 -68.02 23.25
C PRO A 569 -44.62 -67.64 24.49
N VAL A 570 -45.68 -66.89 24.21
CA VAL A 570 -46.69 -66.40 25.15
C VAL A 570 -47.40 -67.55 25.88
N GLN A 571 -47.56 -67.42 27.21
CA GLN A 571 -48.68 -68.01 27.94
C GLN A 571 -49.39 -66.93 28.77
N PRO A 572 -50.73 -66.98 28.88
CA PRO A 572 -51.55 -65.86 29.34
C PRO A 572 -51.86 -65.93 30.84
N GLY A 573 -51.97 -64.76 31.47
CA GLY A 573 -52.55 -64.54 32.79
C GLY A 573 -53.03 -63.11 32.90
#